data_AF-A0A2S8RZM1-F1
#
_entry.id   AF-A0A2S8RZM1-F1
#
_cell.length_a   1.000
_cell.length_b   1.000
_cell.length_c   1.000
_cell.angle_alpha   90.00
_cell.angle_beta   90.00
_cell.angle_gamma   90.00
#
_symmetry.space_group_name_H-M   'P 1'
#
loop_
_entity.id
_entity.type
_entity.pdbx_description
1 polymer ?
#
loop_
_entity_poly.entity_id
_entity_poly.type
_entity_poly.pdbx_seq_one_letter_code
_entity_poly.pdbx_strand_id
1 'polypeptide(L)' 'MNVSIDSLGKVISERFKIAQAQIVPEATLEALGFDSLSTVDLVVLLERKLGLKISDAKVYEIEKISDILAVANGAA' A
#
# COMPACT_ATOMS: atom_id res chain seq x y z
N MET A 1 -9.36 5.92 -11.79
CA MET A 1 -8.09 5.27 -12.16
C MET A 1 -7.96 4.07 -11.25
N ASN A 2 -7.84 2.84 -11.78
CA ASN A 2 -7.85 1.65 -10.94
C ASN A 2 -6.40 1.26 -10.59
N VAL A 3 -6.05 1.16 -9.31
CA VAL A 3 -4.74 0.71 -8.85
C VAL A 3 -4.71 -0.81 -8.86
N SER A 4 -3.67 -1.35 -9.49
CA SER A 4 -3.40 -2.79 -9.57
C SER A 4 -2.24 -3.17 -8.67
N ILE A 5 -2.22 -4.42 -8.20
CA ILE A 5 -1.17 -4.94 -7.33
C ILE A 5 0.22 -4.85 -7.97
N ASP A 6 0.33 -4.98 -9.29
CA ASP A 6 1.60 -4.81 -10.01
C ASP A 6 2.16 -3.39 -9.84
N SER A 7 1.33 -2.38 -10.08
CA SER A 7 1.74 -0.97 -9.96
C SER A 7 2.07 -0.61 -8.51
N LEU A 8 1.24 -1.07 -7.57
CA LEU A 8 1.49 -0.92 -6.14
C LEU A 8 2.81 -1.59 -5.74
N GLY A 9 3.00 -2.84 -6.16
CA GLY A 9 4.18 -3.63 -5.88
C GLY A 9 5.44 -3.06 -6.48
N LYS A 10 5.38 -2.47 -7.68
CA LYS A 10 6.51 -1.79 -8.30
C LYS A 10 6.94 -0.58 -7.48
N VAL A 11 5.97 0.25 -7.07
CA VAL A 11 6.22 1.43 -6.25
C VAL A 11 6.82 1.08 -4.89
N ILE A 12 6.26 0.05 -4.24
CA ILE A 12 6.78 -0.48 -2.97
C ILE A 12 8.19 -1.07 -3.15
N SER A 13 8.40 -1.89 -4.17
CA SER A 13 9.67 -2.56 -4.43
C SER A 13 10.79 -1.55 -4.71
N GLU A 14 10.52 -0.50 -5.49
CA GLU A 14 11.49 0.57 -5.76
C GLU A 14 11.93 1.33 -4.50
N ARG A 15 11.01 1.53 -3.54
CA ARG A 15 11.23 2.41 -2.39
C ARG A 15 11.66 1.67 -1.13
N PHE A 16 11.02 0.55 -0.85
CA PHE A 16 11.24 -0.26 0.35
C PHE A 16 12.14 -1.48 0.06
N LYS A 17 12.56 -1.69 -1.19
CA LYS A 17 13.40 -2.84 -1.61
C LYS A 17 12.78 -4.21 -1.28
N ILE A 18 11.46 -4.27 -1.25
CA ILE A 18 10.69 -5.49 -1.02
C ILE A 18 10.51 -6.21 -2.36
N ALA A 19 10.60 -7.54 -2.39
CA ALA A 19 10.37 -8.30 -3.61
C ALA A 19 8.89 -8.26 -4.00
N GLN A 20 8.59 -7.97 -5.27
CA GLN A 20 7.21 -8.01 -5.80
C GLN A 20 6.52 -9.36 -5.55
N ALA A 21 7.28 -10.46 -5.52
CA ALA A 21 6.75 -11.79 -5.20
C ALA A 21 6.15 -11.90 -3.80
N GLN A 22 6.56 -11.05 -2.85
CA GLN A 22 5.97 -11.02 -1.51
C GLN A 22 4.74 -10.11 -1.43
N ILE A 23 4.58 -9.18 -2.37
CA ILE A 23 3.48 -8.21 -2.40
C ILE A 23 2.26 -8.88 -3.03
N VAL A 24 1.64 -9.76 -2.25
CA VAL A 24 0.40 -10.47 -2.58
C VAL A 24 -0.76 -9.83 -1.81
N PRO A 25 -2.01 -9.90 -2.31
CA PRO A 25 -3.12 -9.20 -1.68
C PRO A 25 -3.42 -9.74 -0.27
N GLU A 26 -3.09 -11.00 -0.03
CA GLU A 26 -3.23 -11.68 1.26
C GLU A 26 -2.09 -11.33 2.24
N ALA A 27 -1.00 -10.71 1.77
CA ALA A 27 0.11 -10.33 2.64
C ALA A 27 -0.27 -9.14 3.51
N THR A 28 0.04 -9.28 4.80
CA THR A 28 -0.03 -8.21 5.78
C THR A 28 1.18 -7.28 5.67
N LEU A 29 0.97 -6.00 5.97
CA LEU A 29 2.04 -4.99 6.02
C LEU A 29 3.16 -5.40 6.97
N GLU A 30 2.82 -5.93 8.15
CA GLU A 30 3.80 -6.42 9.13
C GLU A 30 4.68 -7.54 8.56
N ALA A 31 4.11 -8.51 7.84
CA ALA A 31 4.85 -9.59 7.18
C ALA A 31 5.80 -9.11 6.08
N LEU A 32 5.52 -7.95 5.49
CA LEU A 32 6.37 -7.28 4.51
C LEU A 32 7.44 -6.39 5.16
N GLY A 33 7.44 -6.27 6.50
CA GLY A 33 8.36 -5.42 7.24
C GLY A 33 7.93 -3.94 7.31
N PHE A 34 6.64 -3.66 7.14
CA PHE A 34 6.11 -2.33 7.39
C PHE A 34 5.65 -2.20 8.84
N ASP A 35 6.30 -1.30 9.56
CA ASP A 35 5.84 -0.81 10.86
C ASP A 35 4.89 0.39 10.71
N SER A 36 4.29 0.81 11.83
CA SER A 36 3.33 1.94 11.88
C SER A 36 3.86 3.23 11.23
N LEU A 37 5.17 3.52 11.33
CA LEU A 37 5.80 4.66 10.64
C LEU A 37 5.98 4.43 9.13
N SER A 38 6.41 3.23 8.74
CA SER A 38 6.63 2.85 7.34
C SER A 38 5.32 2.79 6.56
N THR A 39 4.20 2.44 7.21
CA THR A 39 2.86 2.47 6.64
C THR A 39 2.43 3.90 6.27
N VAL A 40 2.74 4.89 7.12
CA VAL A 40 2.46 6.30 6.82
C VAL A 40 3.28 6.76 5.61
N ASP A 41 4.59 6.43 5.56
CA ASP A 41 5.44 6.78 4.42
C ASP A 41 4.94 6.11 3.14
N LEU A 42 4.55 4.83 3.21
CA LEU A 42 3.95 4.11 2.10
C LEU A 42 2.72 4.83 1.57
N VAL A 43 1.77 5.18 2.44
CA VAL A 43 0.54 5.87 2.03
C VAL A 43 0.86 7.19 1.33
N VAL A 44 1.67 8.06 1.95
CA VAL A 44 2.07 9.34 1.35
C VAL A 44 2.75 9.14 -0.01
N LEU A 45 3.55 8.08 -0.12
CA LEU A 45 4.23 7.73 -1.35
C LEU A 45 3.26 7.27 -2.45
N LEU A 46 2.24 6.49 -2.10
CA LEU A 46 1.18 6.09 -3.02
C LEU A 46 0.29 7.27 -3.41
N GLU A 47 -0.03 8.18 -2.49
CA GLU A 47 -0.73 9.42 -2.81
C GLU A 47 0.05 10.25 -3.84
N ARG A 48 1.38 10.37 -3.67
CA ARG A 48 2.23 11.13 -4.61
C ARG A 48 2.49 10.42 -5.94
N LYS A 49 2.75 9.10 -5.93
CA LYS A 49 3.08 8.32 -7.14
C LYS A 49 1.85 7.94 -7.95
N LEU A 50 0.75 7.57 -7.28
CA LEU A 50 -0.47 7.04 -7.88
C LEU A 50 -1.64 8.03 -7.83
N GLY A 51 -1.51 9.15 -7.12
CA GLY A 51 -2.59 10.14 -6.98
C GLY A 51 -3.71 9.68 -6.04
N LEU A 52 -3.43 8.70 -5.17
CA LEU A 52 -4.40 8.24 -4.18
C LEU A 52 -4.67 9.32 -3.13
N LYS A 53 -5.83 9.20 -2.47
CA LYS A 53 -6.16 9.99 -1.29
C LYS A 53 -6.62 9.04 -0.20
N ILE A 54 -5.79 8.84 0.80
CA ILE A 54 -6.07 7.94 1.92
C ILE A 54 -6.16 8.80 3.17
N SER A 55 -7.32 8.81 3.81
CA SER A 55 -7.50 9.52 5.08
C SER A 55 -6.73 8.83 6.19
N ASP A 56 -6.18 9.61 7.13
CA ASP A 56 -5.39 9.10 8.26
C ASP A 56 -6.11 7.98 9.02
N ALA A 57 -7.42 8.10 9.23
CA ALA A 57 -8.23 7.06 9.86
C ALA A 57 -8.13 5.71 9.13
N LYS A 58 -8.23 5.72 7.80
CA LYS A 58 -8.09 4.50 6.98
C LYS A 58 -6.66 3.97 7.01
N VAL A 59 -5.64 4.83 7.15
CA VAL A 59 -4.25 4.39 7.28
C VAL A 59 -4.08 3.44 8.48
N TYR A 60 -4.74 3.73 9.59
CA TYR A 60 -4.72 2.87 10.78
C TYR A 60 -5.54 1.58 10.61
N GLU A 61 -6.47 1.53 9.67
CA GLU A 61 -7.26 0.33 9.33
C GLU A 61 -6.56 -0.56 8.30
N ILE A 62 -5.55 -0.04 7.58
CA ILE A 62 -4.81 -0.82 6.60
C ILE A 62 -3.88 -1.81 7.30
N GLU A 63 -4.25 -3.09 7.24
CA GLU A 63 -3.41 -4.20 7.70
C GLU A 63 -2.80 -5.00 6.54
N LYS A 64 -3.45 -5.00 5.36
CA LYS A 64 -3.11 -5.87 4.22
C LYS A 64 -2.98 -5.09 2.92
N ILE A 65 -2.26 -5.67 1.96
CA ILE A 65 -2.14 -5.13 0.60
C ILE A 65 -3.52 -5.04 -0.09
N SER A 66 -4.42 -6.01 0.15
CA SER A 66 -5.80 -5.94 -0.35
C SER A 66 -6.54 -4.70 0.13
N ASP A 67 -6.27 -4.25 1.35
CA ASP A 67 -6.93 -3.10 1.97
C ASP A 67 -6.50 -1.80 1.28
N ILE A 68 -5.19 -1.65 1.04
CA ILE A 68 -4.64 -0.55 0.23
C ILE A 68 -5.31 -0.51 -1.14
N LEU A 69 -5.46 -1.66 -1.80
CA LEU A 69 -6.11 -1.74 -3.12
C LEU A 69 -7.58 -1.36 -3.05
N ALA A 70 -8.31 -1.75 -2.00
CA ALA A 70 -9.71 -1.39 -1.82
C ALA A 70 -9.87 0.13 -1.63
N VAL A 71 -9.07 0.73 -0.74
CA VAL A 71 -9.07 2.18 -0.50
C VAL A 71 -8.64 2.93 -1.76
N ALA A 72 -7.60 2.46 -2.44
CA ALA A 72 -7.06 3.04 -3.67
C ALA A 72 -8.09 3.09 -4.80
N ASN A 73 -8.95 2.08 -4.90
CA ASN A 73 -9.96 1.96 -5.93
C ASN A 73 -11.31 2.62 -5.53
N GLY A 74 -11.38 3.23 -4.35
CA GLY A 74 -12.60 3.90 -3.88
C GLY A 74 -13.70 2.94 -3.44
N ALA A 75 -13.35 1.71 -3.02
CA ALA A 75 -14.29 0.72 -2.53
C ALA A 75 -14.65 0.87 -1.03
N ALA A 76 -14.34 2.02 -0.42
CA ALA A 76 -14.59 2.29 1.00
C ALA A 76 -15.13 3.70 1.23
#